data_AF-A0A2S9Y5M6-F1
#
_entry.id   AF-A0A2S9Y5M6-F1
#
_cell.length_a   1.000
_cell.length_b   1.000
_cell.length_c   1.000
_cell.angle_alpha   90.00
_cell.angle_beta   90.00
_cell.angle_gamma   90.00
#
_symmetry.space_group_name_H-M   'P 1'
#
loop_
_entity.id
_entity.type
_entity.pdbx_description
1 polymer ?
#
loop_
_entity_poly.entity_id
_entity_poly.type
_entity_poly.pdbx_seq_one_letter_code
_entity_poly.pdbx_strand_id
1 'polypeptide(L)'
;MTSLRSLAGVLTALVWLGACASDDAMDTNAGTETATETDSTGDGDGDGDGDGECTPPPGVFGDCGPGTDACMTDGPKLCVVDNQNAPSIAVCGRRCSDTCDCWAPPADGEAEVACSSLIPGDEGVCVLDCSGSKACPSGMICTDEVGLEVCVFQQ
;
A
#
# COMPACT_ATOMS: atom_id res chain seq x y z
N MET A 1 -3.11 -13.57 48.43
CA MET A 1 -2.90 -15.03 48.46
C MET A 1 -2.29 -15.42 47.13
N THR A 2 -1.05 -15.87 47.23
CA THR A 2 -0.08 -16.13 46.16
C THR A 2 -0.42 -17.44 45.43
N SER A 3 -0.34 -17.46 44.10
CA SER A 3 -0.06 -18.73 43.41
C SER A 3 0.68 -18.48 42.10
N LEU A 4 2.01 -18.50 42.22
CA LEU A 4 2.94 -18.81 41.13
C LEU A 4 2.79 -20.30 40.80
N ARG A 5 2.69 -20.64 39.51
CA ARG A 5 3.13 -21.94 39.02
C ARG A 5 4.08 -21.76 37.84
N SER A 6 5.35 -21.87 38.22
CA SER A 6 6.51 -22.11 37.38
C SER A 6 6.42 -23.51 36.75
N LEU A 7 6.77 -23.63 35.47
CA LEU A 7 7.33 -24.86 34.91
C LEU A 7 8.25 -24.51 33.75
N ALA A 8 9.53 -24.71 34.03
CA ALA A 8 10.64 -24.65 33.10
C ALA A 8 10.68 -25.90 32.20
N GLY A 9 11.20 -25.72 30.98
CA GLY A 9 11.55 -26.77 30.02
C GLY A 9 12.31 -26.12 28.85
N VAL A 10 13.61 -25.85 29.01
CA VAL A 10 14.76 -26.67 28.57
C VAL A 10 14.99 -26.63 27.04
N LEU A 11 16.06 -25.89 26.70
CA LEU A 11 17.08 -26.09 25.65
C LEU A 11 16.73 -26.88 24.38
N THR A 12 16.97 -26.25 23.21
CA THR A 12 18.06 -26.69 22.32
C THR A 12 18.52 -25.55 21.41
N ALA A 13 19.83 -25.29 21.40
CA ALA A 13 20.55 -24.42 20.47
C ALA A 13 21.06 -25.24 19.28
N LEU A 14 21.25 -24.61 18.11
CA LEU A 14 22.30 -24.81 17.09
C LEU A 14 21.79 -24.22 15.75
N VAL A 15 22.24 -23.00 15.39
CA VAL A 15 23.35 -22.72 14.45
C VAL A 15 23.03 -23.17 13.03
N TRP A 16 22.90 -22.22 12.10
CA TRP A 16 23.65 -22.20 10.84
C TRP A 16 23.74 -20.76 10.31
N LEU A 17 24.96 -20.20 10.33
CA LEU A 17 25.36 -19.02 9.59
C LEU A 17 25.50 -19.41 8.12
N GLY A 18 24.67 -18.85 7.25
CA GLY A 18 24.88 -18.83 5.80
C GLY A 18 25.41 -17.46 5.38
N ALA A 19 26.71 -17.22 5.58
CA ALA A 19 27.43 -16.14 4.92
C ALA A 19 28.11 -16.72 3.68
N CYS A 20 27.67 -16.31 2.48
CA CYS A 20 28.48 -16.39 1.27
C CYS A 20 28.73 -14.97 0.77
N ALA A 21 29.86 -14.41 1.20
CA ALA A 21 30.55 -13.38 0.45
C ALA A 21 31.22 -14.06 -0.75
N SER A 22 31.13 -13.45 -1.93
CA SER A 22 32.00 -13.75 -3.06
C SER A 22 32.41 -12.41 -3.64
N ASP A 23 33.54 -11.93 -3.12
CA ASP A 23 34.37 -10.89 -3.70
C ASP A 23 34.97 -11.41 -5.02
N ASP A 24 34.68 -10.73 -6.13
CA ASP A 24 35.43 -10.91 -7.38
C ASP A 24 35.87 -9.56 -7.94
N ALA A 25 37.20 -9.43 -7.94
CA ALA A 25 38.06 -8.73 -8.88
C ALA A 25 37.92 -7.21 -9.10
N MET A 26 39.01 -6.55 -8.69
CA MET A 26 39.44 -5.22 -9.08
C MET A 26 39.78 -5.19 -10.58
N ASP A 27 39.34 -4.17 -11.31
CA ASP A 27 40.04 -3.76 -12.52
C ASP A 27 40.15 -2.23 -12.54
N THR A 28 41.39 -1.77 -12.50
CA THR A 28 41.76 -0.36 -12.51
C THR A 28 42.12 -0.02 -13.94
N ASN A 29 41.22 0.63 -14.68
CA ASN A 29 41.59 1.19 -15.97
C ASN A 29 41.37 2.70 -15.99
N ALA A 30 42.47 3.42 -15.73
CA ALA A 30 42.63 4.82 -16.03
C ALA A 30 42.86 4.98 -17.55
N GLY A 31 41.92 5.61 -18.23
CA GLY A 31 42.04 5.96 -19.65
C GLY A 31 41.20 7.19 -19.97
N THR A 32 41.85 8.35 -19.90
CA THR A 32 41.38 9.62 -20.44
C THR A 32 41.55 9.60 -21.95
N GLU A 33 40.50 9.84 -22.75
CA GLU A 33 40.50 10.85 -23.83
C GLU A 33 39.19 10.93 -24.66
N THR A 34 38.60 12.14 -24.62
CA THR A 34 38.08 12.99 -25.69
C THR A 34 37.54 12.41 -27.01
N ALA A 35 36.22 12.61 -27.19
CA ALA A 35 35.44 12.96 -28.38
C ALA A 35 35.57 12.13 -29.68
N THR A 36 34.43 11.67 -30.21
CA THR A 36 33.70 12.30 -31.34
C THR A 36 32.60 11.36 -31.84
N GLU A 37 31.44 11.96 -32.08
CA GLU A 37 30.24 11.56 -32.81
C GLU A 37 30.26 10.22 -33.56
N THR A 38 29.22 9.42 -33.33
CA THR A 38 28.67 8.52 -34.34
C THR A 38 27.16 8.47 -34.18
N ASP A 39 26.49 9.15 -35.10
CA ASP A 39 25.11 8.93 -35.51
C ASP A 39 24.83 7.41 -35.57
N SER A 40 23.85 6.96 -34.81
CA SER A 40 23.22 5.66 -35.02
C SER A 40 21.75 5.82 -34.74
N THR A 41 21.02 6.00 -35.84
CA THR A 41 19.59 5.70 -35.97
C THR A 41 19.37 4.27 -35.43
N GLY A 42 19.00 4.20 -34.16
CA GLY A 42 18.50 3.00 -33.52
C GLY A 42 17.04 3.23 -33.20
N ASP A 43 16.17 2.74 -34.08
CA ASP A 43 14.78 2.45 -33.78
C ASP A 43 14.74 1.43 -32.62
N GLY A 44 14.78 1.98 -31.40
CA GLY A 44 14.57 1.26 -30.14
C GLY A 44 13.31 1.80 -29.49
N ASP A 45 12.17 1.20 -29.84
CA ASP A 45 10.89 1.46 -29.22
C ASP A 45 10.93 1.12 -27.71
N GLY A 46 11.03 2.16 -26.88
CA GLY A 46 10.48 2.19 -25.52
C GLY A 46 11.41 1.77 -24.39
N ASP A 47 12.36 2.64 -24.04
CA ASP A 47 12.80 2.80 -22.65
C ASP A 47 11.59 3.23 -21.81
N GLY A 48 10.90 2.24 -21.24
CA GLY A 48 9.88 2.44 -20.21
C GLY A 48 10.50 2.33 -18.83
N ASP A 49 11.46 3.20 -18.51
CA ASP A 49 11.78 3.51 -17.12
C ASP A 49 10.51 4.10 -16.49
N GLY A 50 9.73 3.22 -15.87
CA GLY A 50 8.43 3.54 -15.29
C GLY A 50 8.56 4.31 -13.97
N ASP A 51 9.36 5.37 -13.92
CA ASP A 51 9.29 6.40 -12.88
C ASP A 51 8.15 7.40 -13.15
N GLY A 52 7.14 7.00 -13.93
CA GLY A 52 5.90 7.75 -14.13
C GLY A 52 5.26 8.05 -12.78
N GLU A 53 5.62 9.21 -12.22
CA GLU A 53 5.14 9.67 -10.93
C GLU A 53 3.63 9.83 -11.01
N CYS A 54 2.92 8.82 -10.54
CA CYS A 54 1.48 8.80 -10.49
C CYS A 54 1.03 9.96 -9.62
N THR A 55 0.52 11.01 -10.26
CA THR A 55 -0.04 12.17 -9.56
C THR A 55 -1.41 11.76 -9.04
N PRO A 56 -1.58 11.58 -7.71
CA PRO A 56 -2.84 11.11 -7.18
C PRO A 56 -3.93 12.16 -7.44
N PRO A 57 -5.15 11.76 -7.85
CA PRO A 57 -6.28 12.67 -7.92
C PRO A 57 -6.55 13.34 -6.56
N PRO A 58 -7.15 14.54 -6.55
CA PRO A 58 -7.55 15.18 -5.31
C PRO A 58 -8.70 14.41 -4.65
N GLY A 59 -8.63 14.26 -3.32
CA GLY A 59 -9.68 13.68 -2.48
C GLY A 59 -9.11 13.12 -1.18
N VAL A 60 -9.97 12.52 -0.36
CA VAL A 60 -9.58 12.01 0.97
C VAL A 60 -10.30 10.71 1.33
N PHE A 61 -9.59 9.82 2.02
CA PHE A 61 -10.18 8.69 2.72
C PHE A 61 -10.86 9.22 4.00
N GLY A 62 -12.10 9.68 3.87
CA GLY A 62 -12.92 10.23 4.96
C GLY A 62 -14.04 9.31 5.42
N ASP A 63 -14.73 9.73 6.47
CA ASP A 63 -15.97 9.11 6.96
C ASP A 63 -17.16 9.56 6.10
N CYS A 64 -17.85 8.61 5.46
CA CYS A 64 -19.04 8.86 4.65
C CYS A 64 -20.36 8.48 5.34
N GLY A 65 -20.32 8.07 6.61
CA GLY A 65 -21.46 7.82 7.47
C GLY A 65 -22.51 8.94 7.52
N PRO A 66 -22.11 10.21 7.73
CA PRO A 66 -23.06 11.33 7.71
C PRO A 66 -23.50 11.72 6.29
N GLY A 67 -22.87 11.17 5.25
CA GLY A 67 -23.15 11.44 3.85
C GLY A 67 -21.91 11.39 2.96
N THR A 68 -22.11 11.18 1.66
CA THR A 68 -21.01 11.05 0.68
C THR A 68 -20.30 12.38 0.32
N ASP A 69 -20.82 13.51 0.82
CA ASP A 69 -20.24 14.84 0.63
C ASP A 69 -18.86 15.00 1.29
N ALA A 70 -18.55 14.16 2.29
CA ALA A 70 -17.25 14.15 2.96
C ALA A 70 -16.12 13.52 2.12
N CYS A 71 -16.46 12.77 1.07
CA CYS A 71 -15.48 11.98 0.30
C CYS A 71 -14.67 12.83 -0.68
N MET A 72 -15.34 13.73 -1.37
CA MET A 72 -14.72 14.64 -2.32
C MET A 72 -15.69 15.71 -2.80
N THR A 73 -15.13 16.82 -3.22
CA THR A 73 -15.86 17.95 -3.82
C THR A 73 -16.24 17.68 -5.28
N ASP A 74 -15.44 16.89 -5.99
CA ASP A 74 -15.58 16.63 -7.43
C ASP A 74 -15.32 15.16 -7.76
N GLY A 75 -16.21 14.53 -8.53
CA GLY A 75 -16.09 13.14 -8.99
C GLY A 75 -17.19 12.18 -8.50
N PRO A 76 -17.17 10.91 -8.95
CA PRO A 76 -18.17 9.91 -8.58
C PRO A 76 -18.01 9.48 -7.12
N LYS A 77 -18.81 10.05 -6.21
CA LYS A 77 -18.76 9.77 -4.78
C LYS A 77 -19.14 8.31 -4.50
N LEU A 78 -18.23 7.55 -3.89
CA LEU A 78 -18.47 6.17 -3.46
C LEU A 78 -18.24 6.09 -1.95
N CYS A 79 -19.21 5.50 -1.25
CA CYS A 79 -19.11 5.18 0.17
C CYS A 79 -19.11 3.66 0.29
N VAL A 80 -18.00 3.11 0.77
CA VAL A 80 -17.86 1.70 1.06
C VAL A 80 -18.45 1.46 2.44
N VAL A 81 -19.47 0.62 2.50
CA VAL A 81 -20.16 0.21 3.73
C VAL A 81 -20.28 -1.31 3.75
N ASP A 82 -20.32 -1.91 4.94
CA ASP A 82 -20.59 -3.34 5.11
C ASP A 82 -22.05 -3.68 4.76
N ASN A 83 -22.99 -2.82 5.15
CA ASN A 83 -24.42 -3.05 4.99
C ASN A 83 -25.16 -1.77 4.63
N GLN A 84 -25.80 -1.76 3.46
CA GLN A 84 -26.54 -0.60 2.96
C GLN A 84 -27.75 -0.20 3.84
N ASN A 85 -28.30 -1.11 4.65
CA ASN A 85 -29.47 -0.84 5.48
C ASN A 85 -29.09 -0.42 6.91
N ALA A 86 -27.90 -0.81 7.37
CA ALA A 86 -27.41 -0.55 8.72
C ALA A 86 -25.88 -0.63 8.71
N PRO A 87 -25.19 0.40 8.19
CA PRO A 87 -23.73 0.37 8.09
C PRO A 87 -23.13 0.40 9.50
N SER A 88 -22.32 -0.60 9.83
CA SER A 88 -21.46 -0.59 11.02
C SER A 88 -20.12 0.08 10.72
N ILE A 89 -19.73 0.10 9.44
CA ILE A 89 -18.52 0.76 8.95
C ILE A 89 -18.86 1.61 7.73
N ALA A 90 -18.15 2.73 7.59
CA ALA A 90 -18.23 3.55 6.38
C ALA A 90 -16.86 4.16 6.08
N VAL A 91 -16.47 4.13 4.81
CA VAL A 91 -15.27 4.86 4.36
C VAL A 91 -15.46 5.35 2.93
N CYS A 92 -14.98 6.55 2.68
CA CYS A 92 -14.92 7.09 1.33
C CYS A 92 -13.98 6.25 0.47
N GLY A 93 -14.47 5.86 -0.70
CA GLY A 93 -13.70 5.14 -1.70
C GLY A 93 -13.79 5.79 -3.07
N ARG A 94 -12.96 5.31 -3.98
CA ARG A 94 -12.98 5.67 -5.41
C ARG A 94 -12.79 4.40 -6.22
N ARG A 95 -13.41 4.32 -7.40
CA ARG A 95 -13.11 3.25 -8.35
C ARG A 95 -11.69 3.41 -8.89
N CYS A 96 -11.00 2.30 -9.08
CA CYS A 96 -9.64 2.27 -9.60
C CYS A 96 -9.42 1.05 -10.48
N SER A 97 -8.55 1.21 -11.47
CA SER A 97 -7.95 0.08 -12.20
C SER A 97 -6.61 -0.30 -11.58
N ASP A 98 -5.91 0.70 -11.04
CA ASP A 98 -4.61 0.56 -10.38
C ASP A 98 -4.45 1.62 -9.27
N THR A 99 -3.34 1.55 -8.52
CA THR A 99 -3.10 2.44 -7.37
C THR A 99 -2.96 3.91 -7.77
N CYS A 100 -2.68 4.23 -9.04
CA CYS A 100 -2.53 5.61 -9.50
C CYS A 100 -3.86 6.34 -9.64
N ASP A 101 -4.96 5.59 -9.77
CA ASP A 101 -6.31 6.13 -9.71
C ASP A 101 -6.74 6.52 -8.29
N CYS A 102 -5.95 6.19 -7.27
CA CYS A 102 -6.32 6.40 -5.87
C CYS A 102 -5.78 7.69 -5.29
N TRP A 103 -6.48 8.21 -4.28
CA TRP A 103 -6.01 9.38 -3.54
C TRP A 103 -4.68 9.09 -2.85
N ALA A 104 -3.92 10.16 -2.58
CA ALA A 104 -2.72 10.04 -1.78
C ALA A 104 -3.07 9.46 -0.39
N PRO A 105 -2.19 8.62 0.19
CA PRO A 105 -2.36 8.15 1.56
C PRO A 105 -2.42 9.35 2.52
N PRO A 106 -3.24 9.28 3.59
CA PRO A 106 -3.18 10.25 4.67
C PRO A 106 -1.76 10.32 5.26
N ALA A 107 -1.31 11.51 5.64
CA ALA A 107 0.03 11.71 6.20
C ALA A 107 0.20 11.08 7.60
N ASP A 108 -0.91 10.89 8.31
CA ASP A 108 -0.98 10.16 9.58
C ASP A 108 -1.42 8.73 9.30
N GLY A 109 -0.55 7.75 9.61
CA GLY A 109 -0.81 6.32 9.40
C GLY A 109 0.36 5.63 8.68
N GLU A 110 0.33 4.31 8.69
CA GLU A 110 1.28 3.44 7.98
C GLU A 110 0.59 2.58 6.92
N ALA A 111 -0.74 2.59 6.87
CA ALA A 111 -1.53 1.86 5.89
C ALA A 111 -1.27 2.41 4.48
N GLU A 112 -1.04 1.50 3.53
CA GLU A 112 -0.74 1.86 2.15
C GLU A 112 -2.01 1.87 1.31
N VAL A 113 -2.02 2.72 0.28
CA VAL A 113 -3.14 2.76 -0.66
C VAL A 113 -3.08 1.54 -1.57
N ALA A 114 -4.16 0.79 -1.63
CA ALA A 114 -4.32 -0.37 -2.50
C ALA A 114 -5.57 -0.21 -3.37
N CYS A 115 -5.50 -0.68 -4.61
CA CYS A 115 -6.66 -0.85 -5.47
C CYS A 115 -7.13 -2.31 -5.38
N SER A 116 -8.21 -2.55 -4.65
CA SER A 116 -8.68 -3.90 -4.36
C SER A 116 -10.16 -4.08 -4.68
N SER A 117 -10.52 -5.20 -5.28
CA SER A 117 -11.92 -5.58 -5.48
C SER A 117 -12.50 -6.11 -4.17
N LEU A 118 -13.41 -5.36 -3.55
CA LEU A 118 -14.13 -5.77 -2.35
C LEU A 118 -15.17 -6.86 -2.61
N ILE A 119 -15.63 -6.97 -3.87
CA ILE A 119 -16.59 -7.98 -4.33
C ILE A 119 -15.95 -8.72 -5.52
N PRO A 120 -15.96 -10.06 -5.53
CA PRO A 120 -15.39 -10.83 -6.64
C PRO A 120 -16.12 -10.52 -7.95
N GLY A 121 -15.37 -10.07 -8.95
CA GLY A 121 -15.88 -9.71 -10.29
C GLY A 121 -16.29 -8.25 -10.46
N ASP A 122 -16.08 -7.41 -9.43
CA ASP A 122 -16.35 -5.97 -9.48
C ASP A 122 -15.06 -5.16 -9.72
N GLU A 123 -15.22 -3.92 -10.20
CA GLU A 123 -14.09 -2.98 -10.36
C GLU A 123 -13.38 -2.72 -9.03
N GLY A 124 -12.07 -2.47 -9.08
CA GLY A 124 -11.27 -2.16 -7.91
C GLY A 124 -11.79 -0.91 -7.20
N VAL A 125 -11.63 -0.89 -5.88
CA VAL A 125 -11.90 0.27 -5.04
C VAL A 125 -10.63 0.63 -4.29
N CYS A 126 -10.32 1.91 -4.25
CA CYS A 126 -9.23 2.45 -3.45
C CYS A 126 -9.55 2.27 -1.98
N VAL A 127 -8.67 1.54 -1.29
CA VAL A 127 -8.73 1.27 0.14
C VAL A 127 -7.37 1.53 0.76
N LEU A 128 -7.35 1.69 2.08
CA LEU A 128 -6.12 1.70 2.87
C LEU A 128 -5.91 0.31 3.44
N ASP A 129 -4.89 -0.38 2.95
CA ASP A 129 -4.50 -1.71 3.40
C ASP A 129 -3.71 -1.62 4.71
N CYS A 130 -4.29 -2.16 5.77
CA CYS A 130 -3.64 -2.26 7.08
C CYS A 130 -3.09 -3.66 7.36
N SER A 131 -3.09 -4.54 6.35
CA SER A 131 -2.48 -5.86 6.41
C SER A 131 -1.06 -5.78 6.95
N GLY A 132 -0.66 -6.78 7.74
CA GLY A 132 0.66 -6.80 8.36
C GLY A 132 0.81 -5.86 9.56
N SER A 133 -0.31 -5.54 10.23
CA SER A 133 -0.34 -4.71 11.45
C SER A 133 0.07 -3.25 11.24
N LYS A 134 -0.16 -2.69 10.04
CA LYS A 134 0.09 -1.28 9.76
C LYS A 134 -0.94 -0.41 10.48
N ALA A 135 -0.50 0.69 11.08
CA ALA A 135 -1.40 1.60 11.77
C ALA A 135 -2.32 2.33 10.78
N CYS A 136 -3.63 2.28 11.03
CA CYS A 136 -4.59 3.10 10.30
C CYS A 136 -4.47 4.59 10.70
N PRO A 137 -4.83 5.50 9.78
CA PRO A 137 -4.94 6.92 10.08
C PRO A 137 -5.85 7.24 11.27
N SER A 138 -5.64 8.43 11.84
CA SER A 138 -6.43 8.92 12.98
C SER A 138 -7.95 8.82 12.72
N GLY A 139 -8.65 8.17 13.64
CA GLY A 139 -10.11 7.98 13.59
C GLY A 139 -10.57 6.73 12.85
N MET A 140 -9.66 6.01 12.18
CA MET A 140 -9.96 4.75 11.52
C MET A 140 -9.57 3.55 12.39
N ILE A 141 -10.26 2.44 12.16
CA ILE A 141 -9.91 1.13 12.70
C ILE A 141 -9.51 0.19 11.56
N CYS A 142 -8.55 -0.69 11.82
CA CYS A 142 -8.24 -1.80 10.92
C CYS A 142 -9.23 -2.94 11.19
N THR A 143 -9.96 -3.39 10.16
CA THR A 143 -10.93 -4.48 10.27
C THR A 143 -10.81 -5.44 9.09
N ASP A 144 -11.07 -6.72 9.31
CA ASP A 144 -11.16 -7.77 8.30
C ASP A 144 -12.61 -8.10 7.89
N GLU A 145 -13.60 -7.34 8.38
CA GLU A 145 -15.03 -7.62 8.19
C GLU A 145 -15.49 -7.63 6.72
N VAL A 146 -14.77 -6.96 5.84
CA VAL A 146 -15.03 -6.94 4.38
C VAL A 146 -14.25 -8.02 3.62
N GLY A 147 -13.61 -8.95 4.32
CA GLY A 147 -12.81 -10.03 3.75
C GLY A 147 -11.36 -9.67 3.44
N LEU A 148 -10.93 -8.44 3.77
CA LEU A 148 -9.58 -7.89 3.62
C LEU A 148 -9.29 -6.96 4.81
N GLU A 149 -8.04 -6.90 5.28
CA GLU A 149 -7.63 -5.99 6.36
C GLU A 149 -7.53 -4.54 5.84
N VAL A 150 -8.58 -3.75 6.06
CA VAL A 150 -8.65 -2.36 5.57
C VAL A 150 -9.02 -1.36 6.67
N CYS A 151 -8.56 -0.11 6.49
CA CYS A 151 -8.90 0.99 7.40
C CYS A 151 -10.27 1.59 7.09
N VAL A 152 -11.13 1.65 8.10
CA VAL A 152 -12.51 2.17 7.98
C VAL A 152 -12.92 2.99 9.19
N PHE A 153 -13.97 3.79 9.07
CA PHE A 153 -14.60 4.45 10.23
C PHE A 153 -15.74 3.59 10.78
N GLN A 154 -15.78 3.44 12.10
CA GLN A 154 -16.86 2.78 12.81
C GLN A 154 -18.05 3.75 12.97
N GLN A 155 -19.26 3.27 12.65
CA GLN A 155 -20.52 4.01 12.70
C GLN A 155 -21.32 3.77 13.98
#